data_AF-A0A7V5H5C9-F1
#
_entry.id   AF-A0A7V5H5C9-F1
#
_cell.length_a   1.000
_cell.length_b   1.000
_cell.length_c   1.000
_cell.angle_alpha   90.00
_cell.angle_beta   90.00
_cell.angle_gamma   90.00
#
_symmetry.space_group_name_H-M   'P 1'
#
loop_
_entity.id
_entity.type
_entity.pdbx_description
1 polymer ?
#
loop_
_entity_poly.entity_id
_entity_poly.type
_entity_poly.pdbx_seq_one_letter_code
_entity_poly.pdbx_strand_id
1 'polypeptide(L)' 'LRNEYFFYTWNTGKNEVRWMTSFDTTEQDVEQFVATLKRILKNYLT' A
#
# COMPACT_ATOMS: atom_id res chain seq x y z
N LEU A 1 6.01 -2.58 2.42
CA LEU A 1 4.90 -1.74 1.91
C LEU A 1 4.86 -0.40 2.64
N ARG A 2 4.71 -0.36 3.97
CA ARG A 2 4.75 0.89 4.76
C ARG A 2 6.06 1.71 4.64
N ASN A 3 7.16 1.07 4.26
CA ASN A 3 8.44 1.76 4.01
C ASN A 3 8.46 2.50 2.66
N GLU A 4 7.59 2.10 1.72
CA GLU A 4 7.56 2.63 0.35
C GLU A 4 6.36 3.56 0.12
N TYR A 5 5.27 3.38 0.88
CA TYR A 5 4.05 4.17 0.77
C TYR A 5 3.57 4.64 2.14
N PHE A 6 3.00 5.84 2.17
CA PHE A 6 2.44 6.40 3.39
C PHE A 6 1.04 5.82 3.67
N PHE A 7 0.79 5.52 4.94
CA PHE A 7 -0.51 5.04 5.41
C PHE A 7 -0.89 5.75 6.71
N TYR A 8 -2.16 6.12 6.83
CA TYR A 8 -2.75 6.49 8.11
C TYR A 8 -3.28 5.23 8.80
N THR A 9 -2.95 5.04 10.08
CA THR A 9 -3.58 3.99 10.88
C THR A 9 -5.03 4.38 11.16
N TRP A 10 -5.96 3.51 10.78
CA TRP A 10 -7.39 3.70 11.03
C TRP A 10 -7.83 2.96 12.29
N ASN A 11 -7.46 1.70 12.42
CA ASN A 11 -7.74 0.89 13.61
C ASN A 11 -6.60 -0.08 13.88
N THR A 12 -5.79 0.23 14.89
CA THR A 12 -4.65 -0.60 15.28
C THR A 12 -5.07 -1.99 15.75
N GLY A 13 -6.16 -2.10 16.50
CA GLY A 13 -6.65 -3.40 17.02
C GLY A 13 -7.11 -4.36 15.93
N LYS A 14 -7.45 -3.84 14.75
CA LYS A 14 -7.81 -4.62 13.56
C LYS A 14 -6.73 -4.64 12.47
N ASN A 15 -5.58 -4.03 12.71
CA ASN A 15 -4.52 -3.80 11.71
C ASN A 15 -5.01 -3.05 10.45
N GLU A 16 -6.02 -2.20 10.58
CA GLU A 16 -6.59 -1.43 9.46
C GLU A 16 -5.79 -0.14 9.24
N VAL A 17 -5.42 0.08 7.98
CA VAL A 17 -4.74 1.28 7.52
C VAL A 17 -5.44 1.85 6.29
N ARG A 18 -5.30 3.16 6.08
CA ARG A 18 -5.75 3.85 4.88
C ARG A 18 -4.56 4.29 4.05
N TRP A 19 -4.52 3.81 2.82
CA TRP A 19 -3.68 4.37 1.78
C TRP A 19 -4.41 5.58 1.18
N MET A 20 -3.70 6.66 0.94
CA MET A 20 -4.28 7.91 0.47
C MET A 20 -3.74 8.26 -0.92
N THR A 21 -4.63 8.84 -1.72
CA THR A 21 -4.30 9.44 -3.02
C THR A 21 -4.51 10.95 -2.95
N SER A 22 -3.99 11.67 -3.93
CA SER A 22 -4.15 13.12 -4.09
C SER A 22 -4.56 13.45 -5.53
N PHE A 23 -4.81 14.73 -5.83
CA PHE A 23 -5.10 15.17 -7.20
C PHE A 23 -3.96 14.88 -8.18
N ASP A 24 -2.72 14.77 -7.69
CA ASP A 24 -1.55 14.46 -8.50
C ASP A 24 -1.32 12.95 -8.67
N THR A 25 -2.10 12.10 -8.00
CA THR A 25 -1.97 10.65 -8.14
C THR A 25 -2.41 10.19 -9.52
N THR A 26 -1.52 9.50 -10.22
CA THR A 26 -1.75 8.96 -11.56
C THR A 26 -2.17 7.49 -11.51
N GLU A 27 -2.71 6.98 -12.61
CA GLU A 27 -2.98 5.55 -12.76
C GLU A 27 -1.70 4.70 -12.59
N GLN A 28 -0.59 5.18 -13.12
CA GLN A 28 0.69 4.48 -13.03
C GLN A 28 1.20 4.36 -11.58
N ASP A 29 0.94 5.36 -10.72
CA ASP A 29 1.25 5.25 -9.29
C ASP A 29 0.46 4.12 -8.62
N VAL A 30 -0.80 3.93 -9.02
CA VAL A 30 -1.66 2.84 -8.52
C VAL A 30 -1.17 1.48 -9.01
N GLU A 31 -0.80 1.37 -10.29
CA GLU A 31 -0.24 0.14 -10.85
C GLU A 31 1.06 -0.26 -10.14
N GLN A 32 1.94 0.71 -9.88
CA GLN A 32 3.18 0.48 -9.13
C GLN A 32 2.91 0.03 -7.69
N PHE A 33 1.93 0.65 -7.02
CA PHE A 33 1.50 0.22 -5.68
C PHE A 33 1.04 -1.25 -5.68
N VAL A 34 0.18 -1.64 -6.63
CA VAL A 34 -0.32 -3.01 -6.76
C VAL A 34 0.82 -3.99 -7.07
N ALA A 35 1.74 -3.64 -7.97
CA ALA A 35 2.89 -4.47 -8.30
C ALA A 35 3.79 -4.69 -7.08
N THR A 36 4.09 -3.64 -6.32
CA THR A 36 4.87 -3.72 -5.08
C THR A 36 4.17 -4.57 -4.03
N LEU A 37 2.86 -4.41 -3.83
CA LEU A 37 2.08 -5.25 -2.93
C LEU A 37 2.16 -6.73 -3.31
N LYS A 38 1.95 -7.06 -4.59
CA LYS A 38 2.06 -8.45 -5.10
C LYS A 38 3.44 -9.05 -4.86
N ARG A 39 4.52 -8.29 -5.11
CA ARG A 39 5.91 -8.71 -4.86
C ARG A 39 6.12 -9.05 -3.38
N ILE A 40 5.67 -8.19 -2.48
CA ILE A 40 5.81 -8.39 -1.03
C ILE A 40 5.00 -9.60 -0.56
N LEU A 41 3.75 -9.74 -1.02
CA LEU A 41 2.90 -10.88 -0.68
C LEU A 41 3.51 -12.20 -1.14
N LYS A 42 4.06 -12.25 -2.36
CA LYS A 42 4.77 -13.44 -2.84
C LYS A 42 5.89 -13.84 -1.89
N ASN A 43 6.71 -12.89 -1.46
CA ASN A 43 7.82 -13.14 -0.53
C ASN A 43 7.37 -13.59 0.87
N TYR A 44 6.15 -13.25 1.28
CA TYR A 44 5.60 -13.67 2.58
C TYR A 44 5.01 -15.09 2.55
N LEU A 45 4.60 -15.56 1.37
CA LEU A 45 3.93 -16.85 1.17
C LEU A 45 4.89 -17.98 0.74
N THR A 46 6.17 -17.66 0.52
CA THR A 46 7.26 -18.60 0.22
C THR A 46 8.22 -18.69 1.39
#